data_AF-A0AAE4C354-F1
#
_entry.id   AF-A0AAE4C354-F1
#
_cell.length_a   1.000
_cell.length_b   1.000
_cell.length_c   1.000
_cell.angle_alpha   90.00
_cell.angle_beta   90.00
_cell.angle_gamma   90.00
#
_symmetry.space_group_name_H-M   'P 1'
#
loop_
_entity.id
_entity.type
_entity.pdbx_description
1 polymer ?
#
loop_
_entity_poly.entity_id
_entity_poly.type
_entity_poly.pdbx_seq_one_letter_code
_entity_poly.pdbx_strand_id
1 'polypeptide(L)'
;MKSKLFTLALLSAGFYLSAQVGINTGGPQATLDVVGFPSNTNKLDGVIAPRLTGAQLSAKNYTAAQTGAIVYVTVAEAAPAGQTAAVVSPGYYYFDGTKWGNLGADWRTVGNAGTTPTTAGLGTDISTGNYLGTSDGQNLVLATQKNVKGILDLNGTLRGGNSNTTTGPFASFTWGSNNTLTNSTSSNIALGKDNTVSAQGNFPAVAIGLANTANNGAKIIGNTNTASGANNLVFGNGNTVTGITGLTLGNNNTNDGGIIIGGGNTAATNTVTIGSANNASGGQSMAIGFTGKALAGQSVYANKAHVFFNIGNATNAIVGINMIPTADTASGAAIQLKGITGAASSCTAAEEGAIRYNATAKVHEGCNGTAWKAFY
;
A
#
# COMPACT_ATOMS: atom_id res chain seq x y z
N MET A 1 -0.69 87.62 -49.09
CA MET A 1 -0.02 86.76 -48.08
C MET A 1 -1.01 86.02 -47.16
N LYS A 2 -2.18 86.58 -46.79
CA LYS A 2 -3.17 85.93 -45.89
C LYS A 2 -3.79 84.62 -46.43
N SER A 3 -4.01 84.49 -47.74
CA SER A 3 -4.59 83.27 -48.35
C SER A 3 -3.63 82.08 -48.41
N LYS A 4 -2.32 82.33 -48.57
CA LYS A 4 -1.30 81.27 -48.64
C LYS A 4 -0.99 80.65 -47.26
N LEU A 5 -1.15 81.42 -46.17
CA LEU A 5 -1.04 80.90 -44.81
C LEU A 5 -2.20 79.96 -44.44
N PHE A 6 -3.41 80.24 -44.93
CA PHE A 6 -4.57 79.39 -44.69
C PHE A 6 -4.44 78.04 -45.39
N THR A 7 -3.89 78.01 -46.62
CA THR A 7 -3.63 76.76 -47.36
C THR A 7 -2.55 75.91 -46.69
N LEU A 8 -1.51 76.52 -46.12
CA LEU A 8 -0.46 75.80 -45.40
C LEU A 8 -0.98 75.22 -44.08
N ALA A 9 -1.82 75.97 -43.35
CA ALA A 9 -2.49 75.49 -42.13
C ALA A 9 -3.46 74.33 -42.40
N LEU A 10 -4.19 74.38 -43.52
CA LEU A 10 -5.10 73.30 -43.93
C LEU A 10 -4.35 72.05 -44.38
N LEU A 11 -3.16 72.21 -45.00
CA LEU A 11 -2.31 71.09 -45.40
C LEU A 11 -1.68 70.39 -44.18
N SER A 12 -1.32 71.13 -43.12
CA SER A 12 -0.82 70.55 -41.87
C SER A 12 -1.88 69.83 -41.03
N ALA A 13 -3.16 70.16 -41.20
CA ALA A 13 -4.26 69.54 -40.45
C ALA A 13 -4.75 68.19 -41.02
N GLY A 14 -4.28 67.80 -42.22
CA GLY A 14 -4.73 66.60 -42.92
C GLY A 14 -3.85 65.34 -42.75
N PHE A 15 -2.72 65.45 -42.04
CA PHE A 15 -1.81 64.32 -41.84
C PHE A 15 -2.09 63.63 -40.51
N TYR A 16 -2.78 62.48 -40.54
CA TYR A 16 -2.75 61.52 -39.45
C TYR A 16 -1.34 60.92 -39.40
N LEU A 17 -0.49 61.42 -38.51
CA LEU A 17 0.80 60.79 -38.22
C LEU A 17 0.55 59.54 -37.37
N SER A 18 0.58 58.39 -38.04
CA SER A 18 0.68 57.09 -37.43
C SER A 18 1.96 57.00 -36.58
N ALA A 19 1.82 56.81 -35.26
CA ALA A 19 2.93 56.73 -34.31
C ALA A 19 3.56 55.32 -34.21
N GLN A 20 3.21 54.40 -35.11
CA GLN A 20 3.78 53.05 -35.15
C GLN A 20 5.22 53.08 -35.70
N VAL A 21 6.11 52.35 -35.04
CA VAL A 21 7.48 52.12 -35.49
C VAL A 21 7.55 50.72 -36.11
N GLY A 22 7.73 50.66 -37.43
CA GLY A 22 8.05 49.43 -38.14
C GLY A 22 9.56 49.29 -38.34
N ILE A 23 10.13 48.16 -37.93
CA ILE A 23 11.49 47.75 -38.29
C ILE A 23 11.34 46.62 -39.30
N ASN A 24 11.86 46.84 -40.50
CA ASN A 24 11.78 45.88 -41.62
C ASN A 24 10.34 45.54 -42.07
N THR A 25 9.39 46.44 -41.84
CA THR A 25 8.03 46.38 -42.39
C THR A 25 7.53 47.78 -42.71
N GLY A 26 6.86 47.94 -43.85
CA GLY A 26 6.20 49.19 -44.25
C GLY A 26 4.79 49.34 -43.69
N GLY A 27 4.21 48.27 -43.13
CA GLY A 27 2.86 48.23 -42.57
C GLY A 27 2.87 47.63 -41.17
N PRO A 28 3.41 48.35 -40.16
CA PRO A 28 3.50 47.83 -38.80
C PRO A 28 2.12 47.49 -38.23
N GLN A 29 1.97 46.29 -37.68
CA GLN A 29 0.72 45.80 -37.08
C GLN A 29 0.62 46.08 -35.57
N ALA A 30 1.66 46.66 -34.98
CA ALA A 30 1.72 47.06 -33.58
C ALA A 30 2.46 48.40 -33.43
N THR A 31 2.47 48.98 -32.23
CA THR A 31 3.22 50.22 -31.94
C THR A 31 4.72 50.06 -32.22
N LEU A 32 5.27 48.86 -31.96
CA LEU A 32 6.58 48.43 -32.45
C LEU A 32 6.39 47.08 -33.14
N ASP A 33 6.63 47.03 -34.45
CA ASP A 33 6.57 45.80 -35.24
C ASP A 33 7.95 45.52 -35.84
N VAL A 34 8.54 44.38 -35.49
CA VAL A 34 9.88 43.98 -35.94
C VAL A 34 9.74 42.69 -36.75
N VAL A 35 9.81 42.82 -38.06
CA VAL A 35 9.70 41.67 -38.97
C VAL A 35 11.09 41.14 -39.29
N GLY A 36 11.29 39.82 -39.19
CA GLY A 36 12.58 39.18 -39.49
C GLY A 36 12.89 39.05 -40.98
N PHE A 37 14.08 38.55 -41.31
CA PHE A 37 14.48 38.13 -42.65
C PHE A 37 14.61 36.60 -42.72
N PRO A 38 13.48 35.86 -42.81
CA PRO A 38 13.43 34.42 -42.56
C PRO A 38 14.30 33.56 -43.50
N SER A 39 14.67 34.08 -44.67
CA SER A 39 15.49 33.38 -45.66
C SER A 39 16.95 33.84 -45.73
N ASN A 40 17.36 34.87 -44.96
CA ASN A 40 18.71 35.41 -45.00
C ASN A 40 19.52 34.96 -43.77
N THR A 41 20.33 33.92 -43.92
CA THR A 41 21.14 33.35 -42.83
C THR A 41 22.23 34.28 -42.28
N ASN A 42 22.54 35.38 -42.95
CA ASN A 42 23.48 36.40 -42.46
C ASN A 42 22.79 37.51 -41.63
N LYS A 43 21.46 37.43 -41.46
CA LYS A 43 20.70 38.34 -40.61
C LYS A 43 20.21 37.61 -39.37
N LEU A 44 20.69 38.07 -38.22
CA LEU A 44 20.32 37.53 -36.92
C LEU A 44 19.13 38.32 -36.39
N ASP A 45 17.92 37.82 -36.65
CA ASP A 45 16.67 38.45 -36.22
C ASP A 45 16.51 38.42 -34.69
N GLY A 46 16.05 39.53 -34.10
CA GLY A 46 15.74 39.59 -32.68
C GLY A 46 15.68 41.00 -32.11
N VAL A 47 15.16 41.11 -30.89
CA VAL A 47 15.20 42.34 -30.09
C VAL A 47 16.01 42.05 -28.83
N ILE A 48 17.10 42.78 -28.62
CA ILE A 48 17.90 42.70 -27.40
C ILE A 48 17.39 43.76 -26.44
N ALA A 49 16.74 43.34 -25.35
CA ALA A 49 16.34 44.27 -24.29
C ALA A 49 17.57 44.86 -23.57
N PRO A 50 17.43 46.01 -22.87
CA PRO A 50 18.50 46.56 -22.04
C PRO A 50 19.07 45.52 -21.08
N ARG A 51 20.40 45.40 -21.05
CA ARG A 51 21.13 44.45 -20.20
C ARG A 51 21.59 45.13 -18.91
N LEU A 52 21.28 44.54 -17.78
CA LEU A 52 21.65 45.05 -16.45
C LEU A 52 22.11 43.88 -15.57
N THR A 53 23.03 44.11 -14.64
CA THR A 53 23.23 43.18 -13.51
C THR A 53 22.09 43.34 -12.50
N GLY A 54 21.88 42.36 -11.61
CA GLY A 54 20.93 42.47 -10.50
C GLY A 54 21.15 43.73 -9.68
N ALA A 55 22.41 44.02 -9.32
CA ALA A 55 22.81 45.23 -8.58
C ALA A 55 22.47 46.54 -9.30
N GLN A 56 22.65 46.57 -10.64
CA GLN A 56 22.29 47.76 -11.43
C GLN A 56 20.77 47.94 -11.57
N LEU A 57 20.02 46.84 -11.51
CA LEU A 57 18.57 46.86 -11.54
C LEU A 57 17.99 47.28 -10.19
N SER A 58 18.56 46.79 -9.08
CA SER A 58 18.14 47.10 -7.71
C SER A 58 18.47 48.53 -7.29
N ALA A 59 19.52 49.13 -7.86
CA ALA A 59 19.85 50.54 -7.68
C ALA A 59 18.86 51.53 -8.31
N LYS A 60 17.86 51.04 -9.07
CA LYS A 60 16.83 51.86 -9.72
C LYS A 60 15.48 51.64 -9.05
N ASN A 61 14.67 52.70 -9.01
CA ASN A 61 13.30 52.64 -8.54
C ASN A 61 12.34 52.81 -9.71
N TYR A 62 11.72 51.72 -10.15
CA TYR A 62 10.75 51.73 -11.24
C TYR A 62 9.36 52.08 -10.69
N THR A 63 8.55 52.79 -11.48
CA THR A 63 7.21 53.23 -11.08
C THR A 63 6.15 52.58 -11.96
N ALA A 64 4.87 52.78 -11.64
CA ALA A 64 3.75 52.28 -12.44
C ALA A 64 3.84 52.65 -13.93
N ALA A 65 4.51 53.76 -14.28
CA ALA A 65 4.72 54.20 -15.66
C ALA A 65 5.64 53.26 -16.48
N GLN A 66 6.40 52.37 -15.83
CA GLN A 66 7.26 51.39 -16.49
C GLN A 66 6.72 49.96 -16.41
N THR A 67 5.45 49.78 -16.01
CA THR A 67 4.79 48.47 -16.05
C THR A 67 4.87 47.89 -17.47
N GLY A 68 5.35 46.65 -17.60
CA GLY A 68 5.61 46.00 -18.88
C GLY A 68 7.01 46.24 -19.46
N ALA A 69 7.88 47.02 -18.80
CA ALA A 69 9.28 47.14 -19.20
C ALA A 69 9.98 45.78 -19.13
N ILE A 70 10.77 45.45 -20.14
CA ILE A 70 11.55 44.21 -20.22
C ILE A 70 13.04 44.53 -20.16
N VAL A 71 13.78 43.77 -19.37
CA VAL A 71 15.24 43.82 -19.27
C VAL A 71 15.81 42.41 -19.32
N TYR A 72 17.07 42.30 -19.71
CA TYR A 72 17.85 41.08 -19.53
C TYR A 72 18.82 41.26 -18.37
N VAL A 73 18.65 40.46 -17.33
CA VAL A 73 19.56 40.42 -16.19
C VAL A 73 20.75 39.53 -16.54
N THR A 74 21.97 40.05 -16.48
CA THR A 74 23.19 39.32 -16.84
C THR A 74 23.82 38.56 -15.68
N VAL A 75 23.57 39.01 -14.44
CA VAL A 75 24.07 38.43 -13.19
C VAL A 75 22.97 38.60 -12.13
N ALA A 76 22.71 37.57 -11.32
CA ALA A 76 21.71 37.62 -10.24
C ALA A 76 21.97 38.76 -9.23
N GLU A 77 20.92 39.19 -8.53
CA GLU A 77 21.07 40.06 -7.35
C GLU A 77 21.65 39.25 -6.18
N ALA A 78 22.67 39.78 -5.52
CA ALA A 78 23.37 39.10 -4.44
C ALA A 78 22.54 39.10 -3.14
N ALA A 79 21.71 40.13 -2.93
CA ALA A 79 20.78 40.23 -1.81
C ALA A 79 19.37 40.63 -2.29
N PRO A 80 18.61 39.70 -2.92
CA PRO A 80 17.31 40.02 -3.53
C PRO A 80 16.32 40.58 -2.52
N ALA A 81 15.84 41.81 -2.76
CA ALA A 81 14.86 42.48 -1.92
C ALA A 81 14.03 43.49 -2.73
N GLY A 82 12.91 43.96 -2.16
CA GLY A 82 12.07 44.98 -2.79
C GLY A 82 11.64 44.62 -4.21
N GLN A 83 11.83 45.55 -5.16
CA GLN A 83 11.47 45.35 -6.56
C GLN A 83 12.26 44.23 -7.25
N THR A 84 13.43 43.85 -6.74
CA THR A 84 14.31 42.82 -7.35
C THR A 84 14.31 41.50 -6.59
N ALA A 85 13.37 41.30 -5.66
CA ALA A 85 13.30 40.10 -4.83
C ALA A 85 13.26 38.76 -5.63
N ALA A 86 12.78 38.78 -6.87
CA ALA A 86 12.74 37.60 -7.74
C ALA A 86 13.91 37.52 -8.76
N VAL A 87 14.87 38.44 -8.71
CA VAL A 87 16.02 38.50 -9.63
C VAL A 87 17.17 37.62 -9.13
N VAL A 88 16.94 36.30 -9.12
CA VAL A 88 17.85 35.31 -8.51
C VAL A 88 18.76 34.59 -9.53
N SER A 89 18.62 34.88 -10.82
CA SER A 89 19.41 34.28 -11.89
C SER A 89 19.52 35.23 -13.09
N PRO A 90 20.51 35.04 -13.98
CA PRO A 90 20.50 35.70 -15.28
C PRO A 90 19.29 35.28 -16.12
N GLY A 91 18.66 36.21 -16.82
CA GLY A 91 17.47 35.92 -17.63
C GLY A 91 16.69 37.17 -18.03
N TYR A 92 15.62 36.97 -18.80
CA TYR A 92 14.69 38.06 -19.10
C TYR A 92 13.71 38.29 -17.95
N TYR A 93 13.49 39.57 -17.62
CA TYR A 93 12.58 40.00 -16.57
C TYR A 93 11.65 41.09 -17.10
N TYR A 94 10.39 41.09 -16.66
CA TYR A 94 9.44 42.16 -16.89
C TYR A 94 9.06 42.85 -15.57
N PHE A 95 8.81 44.15 -15.60
CA PHE A 95 8.31 44.88 -14.43
C PHE A 95 6.78 44.77 -14.37
N ASP A 96 6.23 44.21 -13.29
CA ASP A 96 4.79 44.01 -13.12
C ASP A 96 4.04 45.23 -12.54
N GLY A 97 4.75 46.33 -12.33
CA GLY A 97 4.25 47.54 -11.66
C GLY A 97 4.66 47.63 -10.19
N THR A 98 5.12 46.53 -9.60
CA THR A 98 5.58 46.46 -8.20
C THR A 98 6.97 45.83 -8.06
N LYS A 99 7.30 44.82 -8.87
CA LYS A 99 8.58 44.09 -8.86
C LYS A 99 8.90 43.51 -10.23
N TRP A 100 10.12 43.00 -10.35
CA TRP A 100 10.62 42.29 -11.53
C TRP A 100 10.26 40.82 -11.48
N GLY A 101 9.48 40.34 -12.45
CA GLY A 101 9.14 38.93 -12.65
C GLY A 101 9.97 38.32 -13.78
N ASN A 102 10.51 37.11 -13.58
CA ASN A 102 11.23 36.39 -14.63
C ASN A 102 10.25 35.95 -15.73
N LEU A 103 10.65 36.09 -17.00
CA LEU A 103 9.86 35.71 -18.19
C LEU A 103 10.05 34.23 -18.60
N GLY A 104 11.01 33.54 -17.99
CA GLY A 104 11.23 32.11 -18.14
C GLY A 104 10.18 31.27 -17.42
N ALA A 105 9.86 30.11 -17.99
CA ALA A 105 8.92 29.16 -17.42
C ALA A 105 9.59 28.32 -16.32
N ASP A 106 9.74 28.88 -15.11
CA ASP A 106 10.29 28.11 -13.99
C ASP A 106 9.26 27.90 -12.87
N TRP A 107 9.01 26.62 -12.58
CA TRP A 107 8.54 26.18 -11.27
C TRP A 107 9.59 26.56 -10.22
N ARG A 108 9.19 27.36 -9.23
CA ARG A 108 10.08 27.81 -8.16
C ARG A 108 10.22 26.70 -7.11
N THR A 109 11.46 26.37 -6.74
CA THR A 109 11.80 25.49 -5.61
C THR A 109 11.81 26.22 -4.27
N VAL A 110 11.71 27.55 -4.28
CA VAL A 110 11.49 28.38 -3.09
C VAL A 110 10.01 28.26 -2.72
N GLY A 111 9.68 27.13 -2.10
CA GLY A 111 8.32 26.64 -1.88
C GLY A 111 7.47 27.50 -0.95
N ASN A 112 6.19 27.13 -0.89
CA ASN A 112 4.99 27.63 -0.18
C ASN A 112 5.10 28.31 1.22
N ALA A 113 6.26 28.83 1.63
CA ALA A 113 6.43 29.61 2.85
C ALA A 113 5.51 30.84 2.84
N GLY A 114 4.78 31.04 3.93
CA GLY A 114 3.80 32.14 4.06
C GLY A 114 2.46 31.89 3.36
N THR A 115 2.20 30.67 2.88
CA THR A 115 0.89 30.33 2.30
C THR A 115 0.00 29.58 3.28
N THR A 116 -1.31 29.79 3.16
CA THR A 116 -2.33 29.12 3.99
C THR A 116 -2.95 27.96 3.18
N PRO A 117 -2.89 26.71 3.69
CA PRO A 117 -3.56 25.59 3.03
C PRO A 117 -5.08 25.75 3.08
N THR A 118 -5.79 25.11 2.16
CA THR A 118 -7.26 25.07 2.22
C THR A 118 -7.77 24.34 3.47
N THR A 119 -8.92 24.75 3.98
CA THR A 119 -9.66 24.07 5.06
C THR A 119 -10.88 23.31 4.55
N ALA A 120 -11.05 23.17 3.23
CA ALA A 120 -12.15 22.42 2.64
C ALA A 120 -12.12 20.93 3.07
N GLY A 121 -13.30 20.35 3.31
CA GLY A 121 -13.44 18.93 3.66
C GLY A 121 -13.39 18.01 2.42
N LEU A 122 -13.23 16.70 2.65
CA LEU A 122 -13.29 15.70 1.58
C LEU A 122 -14.63 15.78 0.83
N GLY A 123 -14.58 15.84 -0.50
CA GLY A 123 -15.77 15.91 -1.35
C GLY A 123 -16.42 17.29 -1.47
N THR A 124 -15.75 18.37 -1.04
CA THR A 124 -16.23 19.75 -1.16
C THR A 124 -15.30 20.62 -2.00
N ASP A 125 -15.86 21.61 -2.68
CA ASP A 125 -15.09 22.53 -3.52
C ASP A 125 -14.14 23.39 -2.68
N ILE A 126 -12.94 23.61 -3.21
CA ILE A 126 -11.94 24.50 -2.62
C ILE A 126 -12.23 25.93 -3.09
N SER A 127 -12.78 26.76 -2.21
CA SER A 127 -13.04 28.19 -2.50
C SER A 127 -11.89 29.11 -2.12
N THR A 128 -11.07 28.73 -1.13
CA THR A 128 -9.91 29.49 -0.64
C THR A 128 -8.77 28.57 -0.18
N GLY A 129 -7.56 29.12 -0.13
CA GLY A 129 -6.35 28.42 0.31
C GLY A 129 -5.65 27.59 -0.77
N ASN A 130 -4.43 27.18 -0.50
CA ASN A 130 -3.60 26.42 -1.45
C ASN A 130 -3.85 24.92 -1.38
N TYR A 131 -3.70 24.24 -2.51
CA TYR A 131 -3.82 22.78 -2.64
C TYR A 131 -2.88 22.25 -3.74
N LEU A 132 -2.62 20.94 -3.72
CA LEU A 132 -1.96 20.21 -4.81
C LEU A 132 -3.03 19.37 -5.53
N GLY A 133 -3.40 19.75 -6.74
CA GLY A 133 -4.47 19.10 -7.48
C GLY A 133 -4.86 19.88 -8.73
N THR A 134 -6.05 19.58 -9.24
CA THR A 134 -6.66 20.18 -10.43
C THR A 134 -7.96 20.89 -10.03
N SER A 135 -8.30 22.00 -10.68
CA SER A 135 -9.58 22.72 -10.50
C SER A 135 -10.49 22.70 -11.72
N ASP A 136 -10.06 22.04 -12.79
CA ASP A 136 -10.65 22.10 -14.13
C ASP A 136 -11.37 20.79 -14.50
N GLY A 137 -11.69 19.94 -13.52
CA GLY A 137 -12.35 18.66 -13.76
C GLY A 137 -11.44 17.63 -14.43
N GLN A 138 -10.12 17.78 -14.32
CA GLN A 138 -9.14 16.82 -14.83
C GLN A 138 -8.55 15.96 -13.70
N ASN A 139 -8.00 14.80 -14.02
CA ASN A 139 -7.32 13.95 -13.02
C ASN A 139 -5.97 14.54 -12.61
N LEU A 140 -5.56 14.33 -11.36
CA LEU A 140 -4.18 14.61 -10.93
C LEU A 140 -3.28 13.42 -11.33
N VAL A 141 -2.32 13.69 -12.23
CA VAL A 141 -1.42 12.67 -12.78
C VAL A 141 -0.02 12.79 -12.18
N LEU A 142 0.49 11.67 -11.66
CA LEU A 142 1.86 11.50 -11.19
C LEU A 142 2.65 10.71 -12.23
N ALA A 143 3.71 11.28 -12.78
CA ALA A 143 4.50 10.67 -13.85
C ALA A 143 6.01 10.74 -13.58
N THR A 144 6.74 9.72 -14.03
CA THR A 144 8.21 9.67 -14.01
C THR A 144 8.69 9.18 -15.37
N GLN A 145 9.79 9.73 -15.89
CA GLN A 145 10.30 9.38 -17.23
C GLN A 145 9.25 9.53 -18.35
N LYS A 146 8.39 10.56 -18.23
CA LYS A 146 7.24 10.78 -19.14
C LYS A 146 6.26 9.60 -19.21
N ASN A 147 6.20 8.76 -18.18
CA ASN A 147 5.28 7.64 -18.05
C ASN A 147 4.44 7.78 -16.79
N VAL A 148 3.12 7.63 -16.91
CA VAL A 148 2.16 7.75 -15.79
C VAL A 148 2.35 6.60 -14.80
N LYS A 149 2.52 6.93 -13.52
CA LYS A 149 2.71 5.99 -12.41
C LYS A 149 1.60 6.06 -11.37
N GLY A 150 0.92 7.20 -11.27
CA GLY A 150 -0.18 7.43 -10.34
C GLY A 150 -1.24 8.34 -10.95
N ILE A 151 -2.50 8.09 -10.62
CA ILE A 151 -3.64 8.93 -10.99
C ILE A 151 -4.55 9.02 -9.76
N LEU A 152 -4.80 10.23 -9.27
CA LEU A 152 -5.97 10.50 -8.43
C LEU A 152 -7.08 11.00 -9.35
N ASP A 153 -8.10 10.18 -9.55
CA ASP A 153 -9.21 10.51 -10.44
C ASP A 153 -10.28 11.36 -9.77
N LEU A 154 -11.22 11.86 -10.59
CA LEU A 154 -12.33 12.71 -10.14
C LEU A 154 -13.25 12.06 -9.11
N ASN A 155 -13.23 10.73 -9.00
CA ASN A 155 -14.04 9.98 -8.04
C ASN A 155 -13.28 9.71 -6.73
N GLY A 156 -12.07 10.23 -6.58
CA GLY A 156 -11.21 10.02 -5.41
C GLY A 156 -10.44 8.70 -5.42
N THR A 157 -10.41 7.97 -6.53
CA THR A 157 -9.64 6.72 -6.63
C THR A 157 -8.17 7.02 -6.87
N LEU A 158 -7.30 6.53 -5.99
CA LEU A 158 -5.86 6.51 -6.24
C LEU A 158 -5.47 5.23 -6.97
N ARG A 159 -5.10 5.37 -8.24
CA ARG A 159 -4.57 4.29 -9.08
C ARG A 159 -3.06 4.45 -9.16
N GLY A 160 -2.30 3.47 -8.68
CA GLY A 160 -0.85 3.41 -8.82
C GLY A 160 -0.43 2.18 -9.64
N GLY A 161 0.63 2.27 -10.43
CA GLY A 161 1.05 1.12 -11.22
C GLY A 161 2.18 1.37 -12.23
N ASN A 162 2.46 0.31 -13.00
CA ASN A 162 3.36 0.34 -14.15
C ASN A 162 2.67 -0.28 -15.36
N SER A 163 3.36 -0.32 -16.51
CA SER A 163 2.81 -0.92 -17.74
C SER A 163 2.41 -2.38 -17.52
N ASN A 164 1.19 -2.74 -17.94
CA ASN A 164 0.62 -4.09 -17.82
C ASN A 164 1.26 -5.08 -18.82
N THR A 165 2.54 -5.37 -18.64
CA THR A 165 3.26 -6.38 -19.42
C THR A 165 3.61 -7.57 -18.52
N THR A 166 3.58 -8.78 -19.06
CA THR A 166 3.92 -10.02 -18.32
C THR A 166 5.39 -10.08 -17.90
N THR A 167 6.24 -9.29 -18.56
CA THR A 167 7.67 -9.13 -18.32
C THR A 167 7.98 -7.67 -17.98
N GLY A 168 7.27 -7.11 -17.01
CA GLY A 168 7.31 -5.69 -16.71
C GLY A 168 7.98 -5.36 -15.36
N PRO A 169 8.54 -4.15 -15.21
CA PRO A 169 8.85 -3.62 -13.89
C PRO A 169 7.56 -3.52 -13.06
N PHE A 170 7.41 -4.36 -12.04
CA PHE A 170 6.23 -4.39 -11.18
C PHE A 170 6.17 -3.20 -10.23
N ALA A 171 4.97 -2.71 -9.92
CA ALA A 171 4.75 -1.59 -9.01
C ALA A 171 4.30 -2.12 -7.65
N SER A 172 5.11 -1.90 -6.62
CA SER A 172 4.75 -2.26 -5.24
C SER A 172 4.14 -1.07 -4.51
N PHE A 173 3.27 -1.33 -3.54
CA PHE A 173 2.73 -0.30 -2.64
C PHE A 173 3.35 -0.44 -1.25
N THR A 174 4.04 0.60 -0.80
CA THR A 174 4.63 0.68 0.54
C THR A 174 4.16 1.93 1.24
N TRP A 175 3.65 1.78 2.45
CA TRP A 175 3.18 2.91 3.27
C TRP A 175 3.49 2.69 4.74
N GLY A 176 3.97 3.73 5.40
CA GLY A 176 4.31 3.73 6.82
C GLY A 176 5.81 3.92 7.03
N SER A 177 6.43 3.19 7.95
CA SER A 177 7.81 3.45 8.40
C SER A 177 8.69 2.22 8.27
N ASN A 178 9.90 2.36 7.74
CA ASN A 178 10.92 1.30 7.67
C ASN A 178 10.46 -0.01 7.01
N ASN A 179 9.51 0.04 6.08
CA ASN A 179 9.15 -1.13 5.30
C ASN A 179 10.23 -1.39 4.23
N THR A 180 10.61 -2.66 4.07
CA THR A 180 11.68 -3.11 3.16
C THR A 180 11.12 -3.99 2.06
N LEU A 181 11.42 -3.64 0.80
CA LEU A 181 11.16 -4.47 -0.37
C LEU A 181 12.47 -5.12 -0.79
N THR A 182 12.60 -6.43 -0.60
CA THR A 182 13.86 -7.14 -0.88
C THR A 182 13.99 -7.57 -2.34
N ASN A 183 12.86 -7.70 -3.04
CA ASN A 183 12.81 -7.79 -4.50
C ASN A 183 11.47 -7.23 -5.00
N SER A 184 11.38 -6.99 -6.31
CA SER A 184 10.17 -6.55 -7.00
C SER A 184 9.90 -7.40 -8.24
N THR A 185 10.06 -8.73 -8.14
CA THR A 185 9.70 -9.65 -9.25
C THR A 185 8.18 -9.81 -9.41
N SER A 186 7.39 -9.18 -8.53
CA SER A 186 5.94 -8.96 -8.60
C SER A 186 5.58 -7.70 -7.79
N SER A 187 4.30 -7.31 -7.81
CA SER A 187 3.78 -6.13 -7.11
C SER A 187 3.49 -6.41 -5.64
N ASN A 188 4.46 -6.15 -4.75
CA ASN A 188 4.32 -6.40 -3.31
C ASN A 188 3.49 -5.32 -2.59
N ILE A 189 3.02 -5.65 -1.38
CA ILE A 189 2.35 -4.72 -0.47
C ILE A 189 3.02 -4.75 0.90
N ALA A 190 3.48 -3.61 1.40
CA ALA A 190 4.00 -3.46 2.76
C ALA A 190 3.35 -2.26 3.48
N LEU A 191 2.54 -2.52 4.50
CA LEU A 191 1.78 -1.48 5.21
C LEU A 191 2.06 -1.50 6.70
N GLY A 192 2.34 -0.34 7.27
CA GLY A 192 2.63 -0.18 8.70
C GLY A 192 4.13 0.01 8.94
N LYS A 193 4.70 -0.69 9.92
CA LYS A 193 6.06 -0.44 10.40
C LYS A 193 6.95 -1.68 10.36
N ASP A 194 8.20 -1.52 9.95
CA ASP A 194 9.26 -2.54 9.97
C ASP A 194 8.90 -3.84 9.21
N ASN A 195 8.02 -3.79 8.22
CA ASN A 195 7.66 -4.99 7.45
C ASN A 195 8.67 -5.26 6.33
N THR A 196 8.97 -6.53 6.08
CA THR A 196 9.83 -6.98 4.97
C THR A 196 9.03 -7.85 4.02
N VAL A 197 9.13 -7.58 2.71
CA VAL A 197 8.45 -8.33 1.65
C VAL A 197 9.40 -8.77 0.54
N SER A 198 9.25 -9.99 0.02
CA SER A 198 9.81 -10.45 -1.26
C SER A 198 8.77 -11.21 -2.07
N ALA A 199 8.67 -10.92 -3.36
CA ALA A 199 7.90 -11.73 -4.29
C ALA A 199 8.63 -13.03 -4.64
N GLN A 200 7.89 -14.00 -5.19
CA GLN A 200 8.40 -15.17 -5.88
C GLN A 200 7.71 -15.27 -7.25
N GLY A 201 8.41 -14.98 -8.35
CA GLY A 201 7.79 -14.99 -9.69
C GLY A 201 6.50 -14.15 -9.70
N ASN A 202 5.38 -14.73 -10.13
CA ASN A 202 4.06 -14.07 -10.17
C ASN A 202 3.33 -14.02 -8.81
N PHE A 203 3.97 -14.42 -7.71
CA PHE A 203 3.37 -14.41 -6.38
C PHE A 203 3.86 -13.19 -5.58
N PRO A 204 3.04 -12.12 -5.46
CA PRO A 204 3.40 -10.95 -4.66
C PRO A 204 3.38 -11.31 -3.17
N ALA A 205 4.26 -10.71 -2.38
CA ALA A 205 4.18 -10.76 -0.93
C ALA A 205 3.30 -9.62 -0.39
N VAL A 206 2.63 -9.91 0.73
CA VAL A 206 1.82 -8.94 1.47
C VAL A 206 2.24 -9.01 2.93
N ALA A 207 2.61 -7.87 3.51
CA ALA A 207 2.87 -7.72 4.93
C ALA A 207 2.14 -6.48 5.46
N ILE A 208 1.22 -6.66 6.40
CA ILE A 208 0.43 -5.59 7.00
C ILE A 208 0.56 -5.64 8.51
N GLY A 209 0.94 -4.52 9.12
CA GLY A 209 1.07 -4.36 10.56
C GLY A 209 2.51 -4.02 10.98
N LEU A 210 3.04 -4.73 11.97
CA LEU A 210 4.34 -4.43 12.59
C LEU A 210 5.33 -5.59 12.46
N ALA A 211 6.54 -5.31 11.98
CA ALA A 211 7.67 -6.24 12.03
C ALA A 211 7.40 -7.63 11.42
N ASN A 212 6.56 -7.69 10.37
CA ASN A 212 6.32 -8.95 9.66
C ASN A 212 7.37 -9.19 8.58
N THR A 213 7.75 -10.44 8.36
CA THR A 213 8.65 -10.87 7.29
C THR A 213 7.91 -11.84 6.37
N ALA A 214 7.39 -11.32 5.25
CA ALA A 214 6.66 -12.09 4.24
C ALA A 214 7.54 -12.35 3.02
N ASN A 215 8.22 -13.49 3.02
CA ASN A 215 9.18 -13.85 1.98
C ASN A 215 8.56 -14.75 0.89
N ASN A 216 9.15 -14.70 -0.31
CA ASN A 216 8.80 -15.57 -1.43
C ASN A 216 7.29 -15.64 -1.72
N GLY A 217 6.59 -14.50 -1.65
CA GLY A 217 5.16 -14.40 -1.96
C GLY A 217 4.21 -14.70 -0.80
N ALA A 218 4.69 -14.87 0.44
CA ALA A 218 3.82 -15.10 1.60
C ALA A 218 2.84 -13.94 1.85
N LYS A 219 1.70 -14.23 2.50
CA LYS A 219 0.68 -13.25 2.88
C LYS A 219 0.57 -13.20 4.40
N ILE A 220 0.87 -12.05 4.99
CA ILE A 220 0.94 -11.87 6.43
C ILE A 220 0.17 -10.62 6.86
N ILE A 221 -0.65 -10.77 7.90
CA ILE A 221 -1.31 -9.67 8.60
C ILE A 221 -1.10 -9.84 10.10
N GLY A 222 -0.63 -8.81 10.78
CA GLY A 222 -0.48 -8.78 12.24
C GLY A 222 0.89 -8.27 12.67
N ASN A 223 1.51 -8.92 13.66
CA ASN A 223 2.76 -8.46 14.25
C ASN A 223 3.79 -9.57 14.37
N THR A 224 5.06 -9.26 14.13
CA THR A 224 6.21 -10.14 14.41
C THR A 224 6.09 -11.55 13.81
N ASN A 225 5.37 -11.71 12.71
CA ASN A 225 5.24 -13.00 12.04
C ASN A 225 6.31 -13.15 10.95
N THR A 226 6.78 -14.37 10.73
CA THR A 226 7.72 -14.71 9.67
C THR A 226 7.18 -15.88 8.86
N ALA A 227 7.13 -15.75 7.53
CA ALA A 227 6.74 -16.83 6.63
C ALA A 227 7.47 -16.72 5.30
N SER A 228 7.72 -17.87 4.66
CA SER A 228 8.31 -17.94 3.31
C SER A 228 7.53 -18.91 2.44
N GLY A 229 7.07 -18.47 1.27
CA GLY A 229 6.39 -19.33 0.29
C GLY A 229 5.04 -18.76 -0.14
N ALA A 230 4.76 -18.85 -1.44
CA ALA A 230 3.62 -18.20 -2.08
C ALA A 230 2.26 -18.60 -1.53
N ASN A 231 2.16 -19.79 -0.94
CA ASN A 231 0.91 -20.42 -0.50
C ASN A 231 0.70 -20.30 1.02
N ASN A 232 1.48 -19.46 1.70
CA ASN A 232 1.31 -19.21 3.12
C ASN A 232 0.38 -18.02 3.38
N LEU A 233 -0.60 -18.26 4.25
CA LEU A 233 -1.43 -17.22 4.85
C LEU A 233 -1.25 -17.21 6.37
N VAL A 234 -0.81 -16.08 6.91
CA VAL A 234 -0.55 -15.91 8.34
C VAL A 234 -1.32 -14.71 8.88
N PHE A 235 -2.04 -14.93 9.96
CA PHE A 235 -2.75 -13.90 10.70
C PHE A 235 -2.43 -14.00 12.19
N GLY A 236 -1.95 -12.92 12.81
CA GLY A 236 -1.83 -12.81 14.27
C GLY A 236 -0.47 -12.32 14.76
N ASN A 237 0.08 -12.92 15.81
CA ASN A 237 1.29 -12.42 16.49
C ASN A 237 2.36 -13.51 16.63
N GLY A 238 3.62 -13.20 16.30
CA GLY A 238 4.76 -14.05 16.67
C GLY A 238 4.78 -15.43 16.01
N ASN A 239 4.05 -15.63 14.91
CA ASN A 239 4.01 -16.91 14.22
C ASN A 239 5.23 -17.10 13.33
N THR A 240 5.77 -18.32 13.29
CA THR A 240 6.88 -18.71 12.42
C THR A 240 6.42 -19.81 11.48
N VAL A 241 6.53 -19.58 10.18
CA VAL A 241 6.17 -20.55 9.14
C VAL A 241 7.41 -20.91 8.33
N THR A 242 7.85 -22.16 8.46
CA THR A 242 9.03 -22.72 7.78
C THR A 242 8.65 -23.48 6.50
N GLY A 243 7.42 -23.99 6.44
CA GLY A 243 6.89 -24.68 5.27
C GLY A 243 6.52 -23.72 4.14
N ILE A 244 6.46 -24.24 2.90
CA ILE A 244 6.16 -23.44 1.70
C ILE A 244 4.65 -23.22 1.44
N THR A 245 3.80 -23.89 2.22
CA THR A 245 2.33 -23.82 2.16
C THR A 245 1.77 -23.92 3.56
N GLY A 246 0.66 -23.26 3.87
CA GLY A 246 0.07 -23.38 5.20
C GLY A 246 -0.86 -22.24 5.57
N LEU A 247 -1.72 -22.53 6.54
CA LEU A 247 -2.62 -21.56 7.15
C LEU A 247 -2.28 -21.45 8.63
N THR A 248 -1.92 -20.25 9.09
CA THR A 248 -1.57 -20.02 10.49
C THR A 248 -2.37 -18.85 11.04
N LEU A 249 -3.27 -19.13 11.99
CA LEU A 249 -4.04 -18.10 12.69
C LEU A 249 -3.75 -18.16 14.20
N GLY A 250 -3.34 -17.03 14.77
CA GLY A 250 -3.23 -16.84 16.21
C GLY A 250 -1.85 -16.41 16.67
N ASN A 251 -1.35 -16.99 17.76
CA ASN A 251 -0.20 -16.44 18.50
C ASN A 251 0.90 -17.48 18.72
N ASN A 252 2.16 -17.12 18.45
CA ASN A 252 3.34 -17.93 18.79
C ASN A 252 3.30 -19.36 18.24
N ASN A 253 2.74 -19.55 17.06
CA ASN A 253 2.69 -20.87 16.44
C ASN A 253 3.91 -21.13 15.55
N THR A 254 4.28 -22.40 15.40
CA THR A 254 5.30 -22.88 14.45
C THR A 254 4.65 -23.80 13.43
N ASN A 255 4.63 -23.40 12.15
CA ASN A 255 3.96 -24.15 11.09
C ASN A 255 4.96 -24.55 9.98
N ASP A 256 5.04 -25.84 9.70
CA ASP A 256 5.92 -26.43 8.70
C ASP A 256 5.13 -27.15 7.59
N GLY A 257 4.04 -26.56 7.11
CA GLY A 257 3.25 -27.15 6.00
C GLY A 257 1.83 -27.57 6.35
N GLY A 258 1.34 -27.23 7.54
CA GLY A 258 0.05 -27.63 8.07
C GLY A 258 -0.94 -26.48 8.25
N ILE A 259 -1.97 -26.74 9.05
CA ILE A 259 -3.00 -25.78 9.44
C ILE A 259 -2.94 -25.58 10.96
N ILE A 260 -2.86 -24.33 11.39
CA ILE A 260 -2.87 -23.96 12.80
C ILE A 260 -3.94 -22.91 13.08
N ILE A 261 -4.74 -23.14 14.12
CA ILE A 261 -5.66 -22.16 14.69
C ILE A 261 -5.50 -22.13 16.21
N GLY A 262 -4.93 -21.05 16.75
CA GLY A 262 -4.83 -20.81 18.19
C GLY A 262 -3.44 -20.37 18.65
N GLY A 263 -2.97 -20.84 19.81
CA GLY A 263 -1.78 -20.31 20.48
C GLY A 263 -0.70 -21.36 20.77
N GLY A 264 0.56 -21.08 20.48
CA GLY A 264 1.69 -21.93 20.90
C GLY A 264 1.71 -23.32 20.27
N ASN A 265 1.01 -23.53 19.15
CA ASN A 265 0.94 -24.84 18.52
C ASN A 265 2.12 -25.08 17.56
N THR A 266 2.42 -26.36 17.33
CA THR A 266 3.38 -26.82 16.32
C THR A 266 2.67 -27.76 15.35
N ALA A 267 2.76 -27.50 14.06
CA ALA A 267 2.20 -28.35 13.00
C ALA A 267 3.27 -28.67 11.95
N ALA A 268 3.46 -29.95 11.65
CA ALA A 268 4.27 -30.40 10.53
C ALA A 268 3.48 -30.38 9.21
N THR A 269 4.11 -30.76 8.11
CA THR A 269 3.46 -30.85 6.80
C THR A 269 2.27 -31.82 6.84
N ASN A 270 1.16 -31.43 6.20
CA ASN A 270 -0.08 -32.22 6.14
C ASN A 270 -0.64 -32.58 7.52
N THR A 271 -0.64 -31.62 8.45
CA THR A 271 -1.23 -31.78 9.79
C THR A 271 -2.17 -30.63 10.14
N VAL A 272 -3.00 -30.84 11.16
CA VAL A 272 -3.93 -29.83 11.68
C VAL A 272 -3.77 -29.69 13.20
N THR A 273 -3.60 -28.47 13.69
CA THR A 273 -3.65 -28.16 15.12
C THR A 273 -4.65 -27.06 15.43
N ILE A 274 -5.49 -27.29 16.43
CA ILE A 274 -6.50 -26.32 16.88
C ILE A 274 -6.48 -26.24 18.41
N GLY A 275 -6.35 -25.03 18.95
CA GLY A 275 -6.36 -24.76 20.39
C GLY A 275 -5.02 -24.23 20.88
N SER A 276 -4.52 -24.73 22.01
CA SER A 276 -3.31 -24.19 22.65
C SER A 276 -2.25 -25.24 22.96
N ALA A 277 -0.99 -24.91 22.68
CA ALA A 277 0.17 -25.74 22.99
C ALA A 277 0.11 -27.17 22.42
N ASN A 278 -0.60 -27.38 21.32
CA ASN A 278 -0.65 -28.69 20.67
C ASN A 278 0.55 -28.92 19.76
N ASN A 279 0.90 -30.19 19.55
CA ASN A 279 1.99 -30.61 18.69
C ASN A 279 1.53 -31.74 17.77
N ALA A 280 1.32 -31.45 16.49
CA ALA A 280 1.05 -32.43 15.46
C ALA A 280 2.30 -32.56 14.56
N SER A 281 3.25 -33.41 14.97
CA SER A 281 4.56 -33.53 14.32
C SER A 281 4.69 -34.72 13.37
N GLY A 282 3.70 -35.61 13.32
CA GLY A 282 3.70 -36.73 12.38
C GLY A 282 2.84 -36.45 11.15
N GLY A 283 3.21 -36.96 9.98
CA GLY A 283 2.39 -36.77 8.77
C GLY A 283 0.96 -37.28 8.97
N GLN A 284 -0.02 -36.60 8.37
CA GLN A 284 -1.45 -36.95 8.46
C GLN A 284 -1.97 -37.00 9.90
N SER A 285 -1.43 -36.15 10.78
CA SER A 285 -1.86 -36.08 12.18
C SER A 285 -2.71 -34.84 12.47
N MET A 286 -3.53 -34.94 13.51
CA MET A 286 -4.41 -33.88 13.98
C MET A 286 -4.36 -33.80 15.51
N ALA A 287 -4.22 -32.59 16.06
CA ALA A 287 -4.31 -32.35 17.49
C ALA A 287 -5.28 -31.20 17.80
N ILE A 288 -6.31 -31.47 18.61
CA ILE A 288 -7.32 -30.48 18.99
C ILE A 288 -7.43 -30.40 20.51
N GLY A 289 -7.38 -29.20 21.08
CA GLY A 289 -7.53 -28.95 22.51
C GLY A 289 -6.32 -28.26 23.12
N PHE A 290 -5.83 -28.79 24.24
CA PHE A 290 -4.76 -28.18 25.03
C PHE A 290 -3.65 -29.20 25.27
N THR A 291 -2.41 -28.82 24.96
CA THR A 291 -1.21 -29.65 25.24
C THR A 291 -1.24 -31.05 24.60
N GLY A 292 -2.03 -31.24 23.54
CA GLY A 292 -2.15 -32.51 22.83
C GLY A 292 -0.94 -32.80 21.96
N LYS A 293 -0.51 -34.06 21.90
CA LYS A 293 0.58 -34.51 21.01
C LYS A 293 0.07 -35.61 20.08
N ALA A 294 0.03 -35.34 18.78
CA ALA A 294 -0.35 -36.30 17.76
C ALA A 294 0.89 -36.77 16.96
N LEU A 295 1.10 -38.09 16.93
CA LEU A 295 2.10 -38.73 16.07
C LEU A 295 1.50 -39.06 14.69
N ALA A 296 2.30 -39.65 13.80
CA ALA A 296 1.88 -39.91 12.42
C ALA A 296 0.60 -40.76 12.37
N GLY A 297 -0.37 -40.30 11.56
CA GLY A 297 -1.69 -40.93 11.41
C GLY A 297 -2.61 -40.83 12.63
N GLN A 298 -2.25 -40.08 13.67
CA GLN A 298 -3.07 -39.96 14.88
C GLN A 298 -3.96 -38.72 14.84
N SER A 299 -5.20 -38.88 15.31
CA SER A 299 -6.07 -37.77 15.73
C SER A 299 -6.16 -37.75 17.25
N VAL A 300 -5.67 -36.68 17.87
CA VAL A 300 -5.63 -36.51 19.32
C VAL A 300 -6.55 -35.37 19.72
N TYR A 301 -7.55 -35.68 20.55
CA TYR A 301 -8.39 -34.68 21.20
C TYR A 301 -7.93 -34.60 22.66
N ALA A 302 -7.36 -33.46 23.06
CA ALA A 302 -6.70 -33.27 24.36
C ALA A 302 -7.50 -32.30 25.23
N ASN A 303 -8.55 -32.83 25.88
CA ASN A 303 -9.32 -32.13 26.89
C ASN A 303 -9.62 -33.07 28.07
N LYS A 304 -9.99 -32.53 29.23
CA LYS A 304 -10.32 -33.34 30.42
C LYS A 304 -11.54 -34.25 30.19
N ALA A 305 -12.51 -33.79 29.40
CA ALA A 305 -13.70 -34.54 29.04
C ALA A 305 -14.07 -34.27 27.58
N HIS A 306 -14.55 -35.30 26.90
CA HIS A 306 -15.13 -35.22 25.57
C HIS A 306 -16.60 -35.59 25.69
N VAL A 307 -17.47 -34.62 25.42
CA VAL A 307 -18.91 -34.77 25.60
C VAL A 307 -19.58 -34.61 24.25
N PHE A 308 -20.42 -35.58 23.89
CA PHE A 308 -21.12 -35.64 22.62
C PHE A 308 -22.63 -35.57 22.88
N PHE A 309 -23.27 -34.49 22.44
CA PHE A 309 -24.73 -34.31 22.50
C PHE A 309 -25.31 -34.13 21.10
N ASN A 310 -26.61 -34.37 20.94
CA ASN A 310 -27.33 -34.03 19.72
C ASN A 310 -27.64 -32.51 19.67
N ILE A 311 -28.19 -32.03 18.56
CA ILE A 311 -28.65 -30.65 18.37
C ILE A 311 -29.53 -30.23 19.57
N GLY A 312 -29.21 -29.08 20.17
CA GLY A 312 -29.92 -28.56 21.34
C GLY A 312 -29.54 -29.21 22.68
N ASN A 313 -28.39 -29.88 22.77
CA ASN A 313 -27.94 -30.64 23.95
C ASN A 313 -28.89 -31.80 24.33
N ALA A 314 -29.60 -32.37 23.35
CA ALA A 314 -30.45 -33.53 23.59
C ALA A 314 -29.64 -34.80 23.87
N THR A 315 -30.22 -35.70 24.66
CA THR A 315 -29.57 -36.91 25.22
C THR A 315 -29.47 -38.09 24.25
N ASN A 316 -30.06 -37.99 23.06
CA ASN A 316 -30.10 -39.05 22.04
C ASN A 316 -28.95 -38.94 21.02
N ALA A 317 -27.75 -38.60 21.49
CA ALA A 317 -26.58 -38.50 20.64
C ALA A 317 -26.12 -39.89 20.18
N ILE A 318 -25.94 -40.06 18.86
CA ILE A 318 -25.39 -41.29 18.27
C ILE A 318 -23.91 -41.04 17.96
N VAL A 319 -23.03 -41.84 18.57
CA VAL A 319 -21.57 -41.75 18.38
C VAL A 319 -21.07 -43.08 17.80
N GLY A 320 -20.44 -43.01 16.62
CA GLY A 320 -19.79 -44.16 15.98
C GLY A 320 -18.28 -44.11 16.14
N ILE A 321 -17.64 -45.26 16.39
CA ILE A 321 -16.17 -45.42 16.44
C ILE A 321 -15.80 -46.56 15.49
N ASN A 322 -14.89 -46.31 14.54
CA ASN A 322 -14.39 -47.30 13.57
C ASN A 322 -15.49 -47.99 12.71
N MET A 323 -16.40 -47.22 12.10
CA MET A 323 -17.40 -47.78 11.19
C MET A 323 -17.38 -47.05 9.84
N ILE A 324 -16.96 -47.74 8.77
CA ILE A 324 -17.51 -47.57 7.41
C ILE A 324 -18.24 -48.91 7.12
N PRO A 325 -19.57 -49.00 7.18
CA PRO A 325 -20.24 -50.29 7.11
C PRO A 325 -20.26 -50.81 5.68
N THR A 326 -19.66 -51.98 5.42
CA THR A 326 -20.06 -53.00 4.39
C THR A 326 -19.17 -54.27 4.35
N ALA A 327 -18.82 -54.84 5.51
CA ALA A 327 -18.09 -56.12 5.68
C ALA A 327 -16.58 -56.22 5.31
N ASP A 328 -15.85 -56.75 6.31
CA ASP A 328 -14.54 -57.43 6.46
C ASP A 328 -13.22 -56.92 5.83
N THR A 329 -12.19 -56.79 6.68
CA THR A 329 -11.05 -57.74 6.72
C THR A 329 -10.10 -57.51 7.91
N ALA A 330 -10.09 -58.51 8.80
CA ALA A 330 -8.95 -59.04 9.58
C ALA A 330 -8.24 -58.15 10.64
N SER A 331 -8.47 -58.54 11.91
CA SER A 331 -7.77 -58.20 13.18
C SER A 331 -8.40 -57.15 14.12
N GLY A 332 -9.66 -56.78 13.87
CA GLY A 332 -10.69 -56.62 14.91
C GLY A 332 -10.30 -55.88 16.19
N ALA A 333 -10.16 -54.56 16.13
CA ALA A 333 -10.49 -53.71 17.26
C ALA A 333 -11.61 -52.75 16.83
N ALA A 334 -12.86 -53.04 17.19
CA ALA A 334 -13.95 -52.08 17.03
C ALA A 334 -13.79 -50.96 18.08
N ILE A 335 -13.52 -51.33 19.34
CA ILE A 335 -13.20 -50.43 20.46
C ILE A 335 -12.27 -51.20 21.42
N GLN A 336 -11.04 -50.73 21.66
CA GLN A 336 -10.12 -51.33 22.65
C GLN A 336 -10.26 -50.59 24.00
N LEU A 337 -10.85 -51.24 25.00
CA LEU A 337 -10.94 -50.75 26.37
C LEU A 337 -9.71 -51.24 27.16
N LYS A 338 -8.77 -50.35 27.52
CA LYS A 338 -7.65 -50.73 28.40
C LYS A 338 -8.19 -51.01 29.81
N GLY A 339 -7.87 -52.20 30.33
CA GLY A 339 -8.31 -52.61 31.66
C GLY A 339 -7.60 -51.86 32.78
N ILE A 340 -8.25 -51.79 33.94
CA ILE A 340 -7.72 -51.17 35.16
C ILE A 340 -7.15 -52.29 36.04
N THR A 341 -5.89 -52.20 36.46
CA THR A 341 -5.27 -53.15 37.40
C THR A 341 -5.83 -52.94 38.81
N GLY A 342 -6.31 -54.00 39.47
CA GLY A 342 -6.81 -53.96 40.85
C GLY A 342 -8.30 -53.63 41.00
N ALA A 343 -9.13 -54.01 40.02
CA ALA A 343 -10.55 -53.68 40.00
C ALA A 343 -11.32 -54.18 41.23
N ALA A 344 -11.98 -53.25 41.96
CA ALA A 344 -12.95 -53.60 43.00
C ALA A 344 -14.07 -54.50 42.42
N SER A 345 -14.53 -55.45 43.23
CA SER A 345 -15.62 -56.39 42.87
C SER A 345 -17.00 -55.72 42.79
N SER A 346 -17.16 -54.54 43.40
CA SER A 346 -18.40 -53.77 43.42
C SER A 346 -18.39 -52.61 42.43
N CYS A 347 -19.59 -52.21 41.99
CA CYS A 347 -19.86 -50.92 41.34
C CYS A 347 -20.99 -50.21 42.08
N THR A 348 -21.19 -48.93 41.79
CA THR A 348 -22.23 -48.08 42.37
C THR A 348 -23.35 -47.81 41.37
N ALA A 349 -24.50 -47.32 41.84
CA ALA A 349 -25.61 -46.92 40.97
C ALA A 349 -25.22 -45.81 39.96
N ALA A 350 -24.22 -44.98 40.29
CA ALA A 350 -23.70 -43.96 39.37
C ALA A 350 -22.93 -44.55 38.18
N GLU A 351 -22.52 -45.82 38.27
CA GLU A 351 -21.74 -46.54 37.26
C GLU A 351 -22.59 -47.56 36.49
N GLU A 352 -23.90 -47.65 36.76
CA GLU A 352 -24.80 -48.60 36.08
C GLU A 352 -24.75 -48.42 34.55
N GLY A 353 -24.62 -49.53 33.82
CA GLY A 353 -24.47 -49.53 32.36
C GLY A 353 -23.05 -49.23 31.86
N ALA A 354 -22.11 -48.90 32.75
CA ALA A 354 -20.71 -48.77 32.38
C ALA A 354 -20.12 -50.12 31.96
N ILE A 355 -19.24 -50.08 30.96
CA ILE A 355 -18.49 -51.23 30.44
C ILE A 355 -17.03 -51.07 30.81
N ARG A 356 -16.41 -52.14 31.33
CA ARG A 356 -14.96 -52.19 31.58
C ARG A 356 -14.33 -53.47 31.02
N TYR A 357 -13.01 -53.47 30.89
CA TYR A 357 -12.22 -54.70 30.70
C TYR A 357 -11.53 -55.07 32.02
N ASN A 358 -11.84 -56.23 32.58
CA ASN A 358 -11.18 -56.75 33.76
C ASN A 358 -9.83 -57.36 33.36
N ALA A 359 -8.74 -56.68 33.67
CA ALA A 359 -7.40 -57.10 33.25
C ALA A 359 -6.92 -58.40 33.93
N THR A 360 -7.48 -58.78 35.08
CA THR A 360 -7.16 -60.02 35.81
C THR A 360 -7.94 -61.19 35.26
N ALA A 361 -9.27 -61.06 35.14
CA ALA A 361 -10.16 -62.11 34.65
C ALA A 361 -10.18 -62.23 33.11
N LYS A 362 -9.60 -61.26 32.40
CA LYS A 362 -9.53 -61.18 30.93
C LYS A 362 -10.89 -61.12 30.22
N VAL A 363 -11.92 -60.61 30.89
CA VAL A 363 -13.29 -60.49 30.37
C VAL A 363 -13.77 -59.04 30.35
N HIS A 364 -14.71 -58.74 29.46
CA HIS A 364 -15.49 -57.51 29.55
C HIS A 364 -16.59 -57.67 30.60
N GLU A 365 -16.79 -56.63 31.41
CA GLU A 365 -17.80 -56.61 32.46
C GLU A 365 -18.70 -55.38 32.33
N GLY A 366 -19.99 -55.54 32.62
CA GLY A 366 -20.96 -54.47 32.81
C GLY A 366 -21.30 -54.27 34.29
N CYS A 367 -21.51 -53.02 34.69
CA CYS A 367 -22.03 -52.71 36.03
C CYS A 367 -23.56 -52.75 36.05
N ASN A 368 -24.15 -53.48 37.01
CA ASN A 368 -25.60 -53.55 37.24
C ASN A 368 -26.09 -52.68 38.42
N GLY A 369 -25.32 -51.63 38.77
CA GLY A 369 -25.57 -50.73 39.90
C GLY A 369 -25.04 -51.21 41.26
N THR A 370 -24.61 -52.47 41.39
CA THR A 370 -24.06 -53.03 42.64
C THR A 370 -22.81 -53.90 42.45
N ALA A 371 -22.71 -54.61 41.32
CA ALA A 371 -21.61 -55.50 41.01
C ALA A 371 -21.23 -55.44 39.53
N TRP A 372 -19.97 -55.79 39.27
CA TRP A 372 -19.50 -56.03 37.92
C TRP A 372 -19.79 -57.48 37.53
N LYS A 373 -20.40 -57.67 36.34
CA LYS A 373 -20.72 -58.99 35.79
C LYS A 373 -20.11 -59.13 34.42
N ALA A 374 -19.50 -60.28 34.13
CA ALA A 374 -18.98 -60.58 32.81
C ALA A 374 -20.13 -60.50 31.78
N PHE A 375 -19.83 -59.96 30.59
CA PHE A 375 -20.69 -60.17 29.45
C PHE A 375 -20.63 -61.64 29.03
N TYR A 376 -21.80 -62.23 28.80
CA TYR A 376 -21.93 -63.62 28.33
C TYR A 376 -21.47 -63.77 26.88
#